data_AF-A0A7V9BET1-F1
#
_entry.id   AF-A0A7V9BET1-F1
#
_cell.length_a   1.000
_cell.length_b   1.000
_cell.length_c   1.000
_cell.angle_alpha   90.00
_cell.angle_beta   90.00
_cell.angle_gamma   90.00
#
_symmetry.space_group_name_H-M   'P 1'
#
loop_
_entity.id
_entity.type
_entity.pdbx_description
1 polymer ?
#
loop_
_entity_poly.entity_id
_entity_poly.type
_entity_poly.pdbx_seq_one_letter_code
_entity_poly.pdbx_strand_id
1 'polypeptide(L)'
;LGPVYAVLGNHDRADSRDPFSQRVELGELGATELLLDESRVVELRGRRVQLVGVDPASYSLGVARPERHVDETADLRILLCHFPGVARALEPCAYDLVLSGHLHGGQIVLPYPGGRVLFAHPLARESRGLYRHDATMLHVSPGVGTTFVPFRFFSRPEVTELVLRSAVD
;
A
#
# COMPACT_ATOMS: atom_id res chain seq x y z
N LEU A 1 -20.56 8.82 -2.71
CA LEU A 1 -19.28 8.14 -2.43
C LEU A 1 -19.59 6.66 -2.28
N GLY A 2 -18.84 5.77 -2.93
CA GLY A 2 -19.02 4.32 -2.81
C GLY A 2 -18.47 3.78 -1.49
N PRO A 3 -18.52 2.45 -1.26
CA PRO A 3 -17.86 1.83 -0.11
C PRO A 3 -16.36 2.15 -0.10
N VAL A 4 -15.80 2.31 1.09
CA VAL A 4 -14.38 2.60 1.31
C VAL A 4 -13.73 1.36 1.94
N TYR A 5 -12.59 0.96 1.40
CA TYR A 5 -11.80 -0.16 1.90
C TYR A 5 -10.41 0.34 2.29
N ALA A 6 -9.88 -0.17 3.39
CA ALA A 6 -8.56 0.20 3.86
C ALA A 6 -7.80 -0.97 4.50
N VAL A 7 -6.48 -0.80 4.56
CA VAL A 7 -5.58 -1.57 5.42
C VAL A 7 -4.88 -0.59 6.35
N LEU A 8 -4.48 -1.07 7.52
CA LEU A 8 -3.72 -0.28 8.47
C LEU A 8 -2.24 -0.24 8.10
N GLY A 9 -1.56 0.81 8.54
CA GLY A 9 -0.11 0.84 8.63
C GLY A 9 0.41 0.30 9.96
N ASN A 10 1.73 0.08 10.04
CA ASN A 10 2.36 -0.32 11.29
C ASN A 10 2.26 0.80 12.35
N HIS A 11 2.17 2.07 11.92
CA HIS A 11 1.94 3.19 12.83
C HIS A 11 0.57 3.11 13.50
N ASP A 12 -0.46 2.82 12.72
CA ASP A 12 -1.87 2.76 13.13
C ASP A 12 -2.16 1.57 14.07
N ARG A 13 -1.24 0.61 14.18
CA ARG A 13 -1.32 -0.50 15.13
C ARG A 13 -0.52 -0.28 16.41
N ALA A 14 0.23 0.81 16.51
CA ALA A 14 1.28 1.00 17.50
C ALA A 14 2.41 -0.06 17.41
N ASP A 15 2.60 -0.66 16.22
CA ASP A 15 3.60 -1.70 15.94
C ASP A 15 4.88 -1.07 15.36
N SER A 16 5.37 -0.01 15.99
CA SER A 16 6.61 0.66 15.58
C SER A 16 7.30 1.31 16.78
N ARG A 17 8.60 1.64 16.62
CA ARG A 17 9.35 2.42 17.61
C ARG A 17 9.16 3.93 17.46
N ASP A 18 8.30 4.33 16.53
CA ASP A 18 8.01 5.73 16.27
C ASP A 18 7.21 6.33 17.44
N PRO A 19 7.62 7.46 18.02
CA PRO A 19 6.87 8.10 19.10
C PRO A 19 5.47 8.59 18.67
N PHE A 20 5.22 8.74 17.37
CA PHE A 20 3.93 9.11 16.80
C PHE A 20 3.09 7.89 16.40
N SER A 21 3.58 6.67 16.64
CA SER A 21 2.82 5.44 16.44
C SER A 21 1.72 5.33 17.47
N GLN A 22 0.47 5.22 17.02
CA GLN A 22 -0.70 5.14 17.90
C GLN A 22 -1.70 4.16 17.33
N ARG A 23 -2.38 3.44 18.21
CA ARG A 23 -3.46 2.56 17.79
C ARG A 23 -4.63 3.40 17.33
N VAL A 24 -5.03 3.23 16.08
CA VAL A 24 -6.25 3.85 15.54
C VAL A 24 -7.46 3.13 16.09
N GLU A 25 -8.44 3.88 16.56
CA GLU A 25 -9.72 3.34 16.96
C GLU A 25 -10.58 3.10 15.71
N LEU A 26 -11.10 1.89 15.54
CA LEU A 26 -11.84 1.51 14.32
C LEU A 26 -13.05 2.42 14.04
N GLY A 27 -13.65 2.99 15.08
CA GLY A 27 -14.74 3.96 14.96
C GLY A 27 -14.34 5.28 14.29
N GLU A 28 -13.05 5.65 14.29
CA GLU A 28 -12.54 6.85 13.62
C GLU A 28 -12.48 6.71 12.10
N LEU A 29 -12.51 5.48 11.59
CA LEU A 29 -12.47 5.19 10.16
C LEU A 29 -13.82 5.41 9.47
N GLY A 30 -14.88 5.71 10.23
CA GLY A 30 -16.23 5.91 9.69
C GLY A 30 -16.76 4.68 8.98
N ALA A 31 -17.43 4.87 7.85
CA ALA A 31 -17.99 3.77 7.04
C ALA A 31 -16.93 3.07 6.15
N THR A 32 -15.77 2.78 6.72
CA THR A 32 -14.65 2.10 6.05
C THR A 32 -14.60 0.64 6.48
N GLU A 33 -14.54 -0.26 5.51
CA GLU A 33 -14.29 -1.68 5.73
C GLU A 33 -12.77 -1.91 5.80
N LEU A 34 -12.30 -2.38 6.95
CA LEU A 34 -10.91 -2.81 7.10
C LEU A 34 -10.75 -4.23 6.59
N LEU A 35 -9.74 -4.45 5.77
CA LEU A 35 -9.37 -5.77 5.27
C LEU A 35 -8.10 -6.25 6.00
N LEU A 36 -8.25 -7.20 6.91
CA LEU A 36 -7.15 -7.73 7.73
C LEU A 36 -6.84 -9.18 7.35
N ASP A 37 -6.00 -9.38 6.33
CA ASP A 37 -5.83 -10.69 5.67
C ASP A 37 -7.16 -11.25 5.16
N GLU A 38 -7.94 -10.36 4.54
CA GLU A 38 -9.29 -10.64 4.06
C GLU A 38 -9.43 -10.17 2.60
N SER A 39 -10.42 -10.75 1.92
CA SER A 39 -10.76 -10.41 0.55
C SER A 39 -12.23 -10.00 0.40
N ARG A 40 -12.48 -9.05 -0.49
CA ARG A 40 -13.82 -8.64 -0.91
C ARG A 40 -13.91 -8.56 -2.42
N VAL A 41 -15.01 -9.08 -2.96
CA VAL A 41 -15.33 -8.90 -4.38
C VAL A 41 -16.43 -7.86 -4.47
N VAL A 42 -16.20 -6.85 -5.30
CA VAL A 42 -17.16 -5.80 -5.60
C VAL A 42 -17.46 -5.81 -7.11
N GLU A 43 -18.71 -5.55 -7.46
CA GLU A 43 -19.08 -5.36 -8.86
C GLU A 43 -18.95 -3.88 -9.23
N LEU A 44 -18.09 -3.59 -10.20
CA LEU A 44 -17.88 -2.24 -10.73
C LEU A 44 -18.10 -2.27 -12.23
N ARG A 45 -19.16 -1.60 -12.70
CA ARG A 45 -19.52 -1.52 -14.13
C ARG A 45 -19.64 -2.92 -14.79
N GLY A 46 -20.23 -3.87 -14.09
CA GLY A 46 -20.40 -5.26 -14.56
C GLY A 46 -19.13 -6.10 -14.56
N ARG A 47 -18.05 -5.62 -13.93
CA ARG A 47 -16.79 -6.35 -13.73
C ARG A 47 -16.63 -6.75 -12.28
N ARG A 48 -16.13 -7.95 -12.04
CA ARG A 48 -15.79 -8.45 -10.70
C ARG A 48 -14.40 -7.97 -10.33
N VAL A 49 -14.34 -7.01 -9.41
CA VAL A 49 -13.08 -6.48 -8.88
C VAL A 49 -12.85 -7.08 -7.50
N GLN A 50 -11.77 -7.83 -7.35
CA GLN A 50 -11.34 -8.34 -6.07
C GLN A 50 -10.41 -7.33 -5.39
N LEU A 51 -10.68 -7.06 -4.13
CA LEU A 51 -9.83 -6.35 -3.20
C LEU A 51 -9.32 -7.35 -2.16
N VAL A 52 -8.01 -7.38 -1.92
CA VAL A 52 -7.42 -8.16 -0.84
C VAL A 52 -6.61 -7.22 0.04
N GLY A 53 -6.79 -7.29 1.36
CA GLY A 53 -6.00 -6.52 2.31
C GLY A 53 -5.02 -7.42 3.07
N VAL A 54 -3.80 -6.96 3.26
CA VAL A 54 -2.80 -7.61 4.10
C VAL A 54 -2.67 -6.85 5.42
N ASP A 55 -2.82 -7.55 6.54
CA ASP A 55 -2.57 -6.97 7.86
C ASP A 55 -1.06 -6.72 8.04
N PRO A 56 -0.63 -5.50 8.40
CA PRO A 56 0.80 -5.22 8.58
C PRO A 56 1.45 -6.07 9.69
N ALA A 57 0.72 -6.50 10.71
CA ALA A 57 1.27 -7.33 11.78
C ALA A 57 1.52 -8.77 11.29
N SER A 58 0.56 -9.38 10.59
CA SER A 58 0.74 -10.71 10.00
C SER A 58 1.89 -10.73 8.98
N TYR A 59 2.05 -9.68 8.17
CA TYR A 59 3.19 -9.53 7.26
C TYR A 59 4.51 -9.46 8.03
N SER A 60 4.58 -8.64 9.08
CA SER A 60 5.78 -8.48 9.90
C SER A 60 6.19 -9.77 10.61
N LEU A 61 5.22 -10.62 10.95
CA LEU A 61 5.43 -11.96 11.51
C LEU A 61 5.76 -13.03 10.46
N GLY A 62 5.71 -12.71 9.16
CA GLY A 62 5.96 -13.65 8.07
C GLY A 62 4.85 -14.70 7.88
N VAL A 63 3.65 -14.46 8.43
CA VAL A 63 2.51 -15.38 8.37
C VAL A 63 1.41 -14.92 7.42
N ALA A 64 1.47 -13.70 6.88
CA ALA A 64 0.60 -13.25 5.80
C ALA A 64 0.69 -14.18 4.58
N ARG A 65 -0.45 -14.55 4.00
CA ARG A 65 -0.56 -15.45 2.84
C ARG A 65 -1.55 -14.91 1.82
N PRO A 66 -1.29 -13.71 1.22
CA PRO A 66 -2.21 -13.08 0.27
C PRO A 66 -2.57 -14.01 -0.90
N GLU A 67 -1.64 -14.84 -1.36
CA GLU A 67 -1.85 -15.81 -2.45
C GLU A 67 -3.03 -16.77 -2.22
N ARG A 68 -3.41 -17.03 -0.95
CA ARG A 68 -4.57 -17.88 -0.62
C ARG A 68 -5.91 -17.22 -0.89
N HIS A 69 -5.91 -15.91 -1.07
CA HIS A 69 -7.12 -15.13 -1.31
C HIS A 69 -7.36 -14.89 -2.79
N VAL A 70 -6.48 -15.32 -3.69
CA VAL A 70 -6.64 -15.07 -5.13
C VAL A 70 -7.93 -15.71 -5.65
N ASP A 71 -8.78 -14.90 -6.25
CA ASP A 71 -9.96 -15.35 -6.98
C ASP A 71 -9.70 -15.26 -8.49
N GLU A 72 -9.41 -16.40 -9.12
CA GLU A 72 -9.15 -16.50 -10.57
C GLU A 72 -10.38 -16.13 -11.43
N THR A 73 -11.56 -15.98 -10.83
CA THR A 73 -12.77 -15.57 -11.53
C THR A 73 -13.00 -14.05 -11.49
N ALA A 74 -12.13 -13.28 -10.85
CA ALA A 74 -12.15 -11.82 -10.87
C ALA A 74 -11.56 -11.26 -12.17
N ASP A 75 -12.20 -10.22 -12.73
CA ASP A 75 -11.68 -9.50 -13.89
C ASP A 75 -10.46 -8.62 -13.54
N LEU A 76 -10.34 -8.20 -12.27
CA LEU A 76 -9.26 -7.37 -11.76
C LEU A 76 -9.01 -7.70 -10.28
N ARG A 77 -7.76 -7.93 -9.91
CA ARG A 77 -7.34 -8.22 -8.53
C ARG A 77 -6.41 -7.12 -8.01
N ILE A 78 -6.86 -6.42 -6.97
CA ILE A 78 -6.14 -5.34 -6.31
C ILE A 78 -5.74 -5.79 -4.91
N LEU A 79 -4.44 -5.74 -4.62
CA LEU A 79 -3.89 -5.97 -3.29
C LEU A 79 -3.64 -4.62 -2.60
N LEU A 80 -4.15 -4.47 -1.39
CA LEU A 80 -3.85 -3.38 -0.47
C LEU A 80 -2.88 -3.91 0.58
N CYS A 81 -1.73 -3.28 0.73
CA CYS A 81 -0.77 -3.64 1.78
C CYS A 81 0.00 -2.42 2.26
N HIS A 82 0.41 -2.41 3.52
CA HIS A 82 1.23 -1.29 3.99
C HIS A 82 2.64 -1.31 3.37
N PHE A 83 3.27 -2.49 3.38
CA PHE A 83 4.67 -2.67 3.00
C PHE A 83 4.82 -3.04 1.52
N PRO A 84 5.57 -2.26 0.70
CA PRO A 84 5.78 -2.57 -0.72
C PRO A 84 6.53 -3.89 -0.93
N GLY A 85 7.30 -4.35 0.07
CA GLY A 85 8.02 -5.61 0.02
C GLY A 85 7.13 -6.84 -0.22
N VAL A 86 5.83 -6.76 0.11
CA VAL A 86 4.85 -7.81 -0.19
C VAL A 86 4.87 -8.16 -1.68
N ALA A 87 4.90 -7.14 -2.56
CA ALA A 87 4.79 -7.33 -4.01
C ALA A 87 5.92 -8.20 -4.59
N ARG A 88 7.10 -8.23 -3.95
CA ARG A 88 8.26 -9.01 -4.39
C ARG A 88 8.17 -10.49 -4.02
N ALA A 89 7.28 -10.85 -3.10
CA ALA A 89 7.06 -12.21 -2.64
C ALA A 89 5.82 -12.86 -3.25
N LEU A 90 5.06 -12.12 -4.08
CA LEU A 90 3.89 -12.65 -4.77
C LEU A 90 4.32 -13.52 -5.94
N GLU A 91 3.54 -14.58 -6.17
CA GLU A 91 3.62 -15.33 -7.41
C GLU A 91 3.30 -14.40 -8.60
N PRO A 92 4.00 -14.56 -9.75
CA PRO A 92 3.67 -13.82 -10.96
C PRO A 92 2.19 -13.93 -11.29
N CYS A 93 1.58 -12.82 -11.70
CA CYS A 93 0.16 -12.74 -12.09
C CYS A 93 -0.86 -13.02 -10.98
N ALA A 94 -0.48 -13.13 -9.70
CA ALA A 94 -1.45 -13.31 -8.60
C ALA A 94 -2.37 -12.09 -8.42
N TYR A 95 -1.84 -10.88 -8.67
CA TYR A 95 -2.56 -9.62 -8.58
C TYR A 95 -2.18 -8.72 -9.76
N ASP A 96 -3.13 -7.95 -10.25
CA ASP A 96 -2.90 -7.02 -11.36
C ASP A 96 -2.34 -5.69 -10.85
N LEU A 97 -2.77 -5.27 -9.66
CA LEU A 97 -2.40 -4.01 -9.02
C LEU A 97 -2.13 -4.22 -7.53
N VAL A 98 -1.01 -3.71 -7.03
CA VAL A 98 -0.67 -3.64 -5.62
C VAL A 98 -0.57 -2.16 -5.22
N LEU A 99 -1.32 -1.76 -4.20
CA LEU A 99 -1.28 -0.42 -3.63
C LEU A 99 -0.61 -0.47 -2.27
N SER A 100 0.50 0.24 -2.14
CA SER A 100 1.27 0.27 -0.89
C SER A 100 1.75 1.65 -0.50
N GLY A 101 2.28 1.75 0.73
CA GLY A 101 2.83 2.98 1.28
C GLY A 101 4.14 2.74 2.03
N HIS A 102 4.15 3.06 3.31
CA HIS A 102 5.23 2.83 4.28
C HIS A 102 6.52 3.64 4.09
N LEU A 103 6.95 3.92 2.86
CA LEU A 103 8.30 4.47 2.62
C LEU A 103 8.41 6.00 2.74
N HIS A 104 7.30 6.71 2.91
CA HIS A 104 7.23 8.18 3.04
C HIS A 104 7.98 8.97 1.95
N GLY A 105 8.24 8.37 0.78
CA GLY A 105 9.09 8.94 -0.26
C GLY A 105 10.54 9.22 0.19
N GLY A 106 11.01 8.53 1.23
CA GLY A 106 12.30 8.78 1.88
C GLY A 106 12.28 9.87 2.96
N GLN A 107 11.13 10.54 3.16
CA GLN A 107 10.82 11.63 4.10
C GLN A 107 11.76 12.86 4.10
N ILE A 108 13.04 12.65 4.33
CA ILE A 108 14.11 13.63 4.19
C ILE A 108 14.98 13.14 3.05
N VAL A 109 14.98 13.91 1.96
CA VAL A 109 15.71 13.60 0.75
C VAL A 109 16.78 14.67 0.56
N LEU A 110 18.05 14.28 0.52
CA LEU A 110 19.14 15.21 0.25
C LEU A 110 19.62 15.01 -1.20
N PRO A 111 19.39 15.97 -2.10
CA PRO A 111 19.94 15.92 -3.44
C PRO A 111 21.45 16.21 -3.43
N TYR A 112 22.20 15.56 -4.32
CA TYR A 112 23.62 15.87 -4.56
C TYR A 112 23.92 15.64 -6.06
N PRO A 113 25.06 16.16 -6.59
CA PRO A 113 25.42 15.90 -7.98
C PRO A 113 25.50 14.40 -8.27
N GLY A 114 24.61 13.90 -9.13
CA GLY A 114 24.55 12.48 -9.51
C GLY A 114 23.52 11.63 -8.75
N GLY A 115 22.75 12.18 -7.81
CA GLY A 115 21.70 11.41 -7.16
C GLY A 115 21.00 12.08 -5.98
N ARG A 116 20.46 11.23 -5.10
CA ARG A 116 19.79 11.63 -3.86
C ARG A 116 20.02 10.61 -2.75
N VAL A 117 20.07 11.06 -1.51
CA VAL A 117 20.07 10.21 -0.33
C VAL A 117 18.68 10.24 0.31
N LEU A 118 18.13 9.08 0.63
CA LEU A 118 16.89 8.93 1.38
C LEU A 118 17.23 8.61 2.84
N PHE A 119 16.65 9.33 3.79
CA PHE A 119 16.91 9.07 5.22
C PHE A 119 15.95 8.04 5.80
N ALA A 120 14.69 8.07 5.40
CA ALA A 120 13.77 6.96 5.66
C ALA A 120 13.98 5.88 4.60
N HIS A 121 14.19 4.64 5.04
CA HIS A 121 14.39 3.47 4.18
C HIS A 121 15.44 3.67 3.06
N PRO A 122 16.72 3.95 3.40
CA PRO A 122 17.77 4.30 2.43
C PRO A 122 18.02 3.25 1.35
N LEU A 123 17.68 1.99 1.63
CA LEU A 123 17.86 0.85 0.72
C LEU A 123 16.62 0.55 -0.13
N ALA A 124 15.55 1.32 0.03
CA ALA A 124 14.33 1.12 -0.73
C ALA A 124 14.57 1.39 -2.22
N ARG A 125 14.35 0.38 -3.05
CA ARG A 125 14.43 0.49 -4.51
C ARG A 125 13.24 1.24 -5.11
N GLU A 126 12.09 1.13 -4.44
CA GLU A 126 10.79 1.58 -4.94
C GLU A 126 10.18 2.57 -3.93
N SER A 127 10.70 3.79 -3.86
CA SER A 127 10.37 4.72 -2.77
C SER A 127 9.08 5.51 -2.95
N ARG A 128 8.62 5.70 -4.20
CA ARG A 128 7.34 6.33 -4.57
C ARG A 128 6.99 6.11 -6.04
N GLY A 129 5.71 6.12 -6.41
CA GLY A 129 5.23 6.06 -7.80
C GLY A 129 4.89 4.65 -8.28
N LEU A 130 4.83 4.47 -9.61
CA LEU A 130 4.44 3.22 -10.25
C LEU A 130 5.67 2.40 -10.68
N TYR A 131 5.60 1.10 -10.45
CA TYR A 131 6.62 0.11 -10.79
C TYR A 131 5.96 -1.11 -11.40
N ARG A 132 6.60 -1.72 -12.40
CA ARG A 132 6.13 -2.96 -13.00
C ARG A 132 6.98 -4.12 -12.51
N HIS A 133 6.33 -5.13 -11.93
CA HIS A 133 6.90 -6.41 -11.53
C HIS A 133 6.19 -7.51 -12.32
N ASP A 134 6.80 -7.97 -13.42
CA ASP A 134 6.16 -8.88 -14.37
C ASP A 134 4.78 -8.37 -14.86
N ALA A 135 3.72 -9.15 -14.64
CA ALA A 135 2.35 -8.78 -14.95
C ALA A 135 1.73 -7.80 -13.93
N THR A 136 2.33 -7.66 -12.76
CA THR A 136 1.80 -6.88 -11.64
C THR A 136 2.26 -5.43 -11.72
N MET A 137 1.33 -4.49 -11.50
CA MET A 137 1.65 -3.08 -11.27
C MET A 137 1.72 -2.81 -9.77
N LEU A 138 2.81 -2.21 -9.28
CA LEU A 138 2.93 -1.73 -7.91
C LEU A 138 2.86 -0.20 -7.90
N HIS A 139 1.97 0.34 -7.08
CA HIS A 139 1.97 1.75 -6.72
C HIS A 139 2.44 1.94 -5.28
N VAL A 140 3.50 2.72 -5.09
CA VAL A 140 3.98 3.13 -3.78
C VAL A 140 3.63 4.60 -3.55
N SER A 141 2.66 4.85 -2.68
CA SER A 141 2.33 6.21 -2.26
C SER A 141 3.38 6.73 -1.27
N PRO A 142 3.90 7.96 -1.44
CA PRO A 142 4.71 8.60 -0.40
C PRO A 142 3.86 9.06 0.78
N GLY A 143 2.53 9.07 0.64
CA GLY A 143 1.57 9.41 1.70
C GLY A 143 1.69 10.84 2.23
N VAL A 144 0.88 11.14 3.24
CA VAL A 144 0.84 12.46 3.90
C VAL A 144 1.50 12.48 5.28
N GLY A 145 1.59 11.32 5.96
CA GLY A 145 2.12 11.22 7.34
C GLY A 145 3.63 11.34 7.46
N THR A 146 4.17 11.25 8.66
CA THR A 146 5.62 11.31 8.93
C THR A 146 6.05 10.19 9.86
N THR A 147 7.36 9.95 9.96
CA THR A 147 7.98 8.99 10.88
C THR A 147 9.16 9.62 11.62
N PHE A 148 9.27 9.40 12.94
CA PHE A 148 10.28 9.84 13.90
C PHE A 148 10.42 11.35 14.10
N VAL A 149 10.23 12.15 13.06
CA VAL A 149 10.27 13.61 13.09
C VAL A 149 9.04 14.17 12.37
N PRO A 150 8.42 15.25 12.87
CA PRO A 150 7.14 15.75 12.36
C PRO A 150 7.32 16.67 11.14
N PHE A 151 8.29 16.39 10.26
CA PHE A 151 8.51 17.19 9.05
C PHE A 151 9.08 16.36 7.90
N ARG A 152 8.96 16.91 6.70
CA ARG A 152 9.48 16.35 5.45
C ARG A 152 10.41 17.37 4.79
N PHE A 153 11.43 16.91 4.08
CA PHE A 153 12.37 17.76 3.34
C PHE A 153 12.68 17.17 1.98
N PHE A 154 12.42 17.91 0.89
CA PHE A 154 12.44 17.43 -0.51
C PHE A 154 11.66 16.12 -0.79
N SER A 155 10.78 15.70 0.12
CA SER A 155 9.78 14.64 -0.06
C SER A 155 8.39 15.24 0.15
N ARG A 156 7.76 15.70 -0.93
CA ARG A 156 6.43 16.32 -0.85
C ARG A 156 5.39 15.27 -0.39
N PRO A 157 4.50 15.59 0.56
CA PRO A 157 3.37 14.72 0.89
C PRO A 157 2.37 14.67 -0.26
N GLU A 158 1.78 13.50 -0.51
CA GLU A 158 0.87 13.27 -1.65
C GLU A 158 -0.32 12.41 -1.21
N VAL A 159 -1.48 12.72 -1.78
CA VAL A 159 -2.65 11.83 -1.86
C VAL A 159 -2.81 11.49 -3.34
N THR A 160 -2.70 10.22 -3.68
CA THR A 160 -2.70 9.77 -5.07
C THR A 160 -4.11 9.34 -5.49
N GLU A 161 -4.59 9.91 -6.59
CA GLU A 161 -5.76 9.40 -7.30
C GLU A 161 -5.29 8.52 -8.47
N LEU A 162 -5.67 7.25 -8.45
CA LEU A 162 -5.44 6.33 -9.56
C LEU A 162 -6.75 6.11 -10.31
N VAL A 163 -6.74 6.44 -11.60
CA VAL A 163 -7.90 6.23 -12.48
C VAL A 163 -7.71 4.95 -13.26
N LEU A 164 -8.44 3.91 -12.88
CA LEU A 164 -8.47 2.65 -13.61
C LEU A 164 -9.38 2.77 -14.83
N ARG A 165 -8.90 2.30 -15.97
CA ARG A 165 -9.63 2.32 -17.24
C ARG A 165 -9.80 0.91 -17.75
N SER A 166 -11.01 0.61 -18.22
CA SER A 166 -11.26 -0.58 -19.04
C SER A 166 -10.51 -0.41 -20.36
N ALA A 167 -9.83 -1.45 -20.84
CA ALA A 167 -9.27 -1.47 -22.18
C ALA A 167 -10.35 -1.64 -23.27
N VAL A 168 -11.57 -1.96 -22.86
CA VAL A 168 -12.75 -2.04 -23.72
C VAL A 168 -13.52 -0.73 -23.52
N ASP A 169 -13.10 0.30 -24.24
CA ASP A 169 -13.84 1.50 -24.64
C ASP A 169 -13.20 2.03 -25.94
#